data_AF-A0A1G7DEM4-F1
#
_entry.id   AF-A0A1G7DEM4-F1
#
_cell.length_a   1.000
_cell.length_b   1.000
_cell.length_c   1.000
_cell.angle_alpha   90.00
_cell.angle_beta   90.00
_cell.angle_gamma   90.00
#
_symmetry.space_group_name_H-M   'P 1'
#
loop_
_entity.id
_entity.type
_entity.pdbx_description
1 polymer ?
#
loop_
_entity_poly.entity_id
_entity_poly.type
_entity_poly.pdbx_seq_one_letter_code
_entity_poly.pdbx_strand_id
1 'polypeptide(L)'
;MSRNDDFDGDGHAELLISSPWGFGLLEMDANTMRAPVMAPNGTRFGGWNLQTVDNRFGPVGDFDGDGRAEIVFSSPWGIGILEQRASTMTPLMMAPNGTRFGGWNLQTSDNRFEKVGDFDGDGRAELLITSPWGIGILELAGSTLAAPMMAPNGTRFDGWNLQTSDNRFGPVGDYNGDGQTEILVSSPWGMGVLQQRGNTMRALMLAPNGTRFGGWNLQTSDNYFRIAADFDGDGRAELLVTSPWGIGILKFNGTTFRPVLMAANGTRLGGWIVDTASNMFGPAADFDGDGRAELLLTSPWGMGVLKLNGSTTATPVMAANGVRLGGWVVDTRNNRFGPAADYNGDGRAEVVATSPWGLGVLSLNGTAPASPVMAPNGTRFGGWNLQTVDNRFGGRRPCFDFVVVHFKTLVAPSAAVNTFIDSQFKEMEQLFGDVGVAVYQGTTEDLSGTAALSAVVDLDVGPCQLGQPTAEHNTLFANRNGAGANDLVVYVVRSLTNAAMATNLLGCATHPANQPGVAVVQSNARWLLAHEVGHVLGLRHWANPPATNSRFLMFPNVGWTDAPPDVVQSEVATMAASAFTRPF
;
A
#
# COMPACT_ATOMS: atom_id res chain seq x y z
N MET A 1 11.29 -6.29 -18.94
CA MET A 1 10.87 -5.29 -17.93
C MET A 1 9.40 -5.00 -18.13
N SER A 2 8.65 -4.90 -17.04
CA SER A 2 7.25 -4.49 -17.12
C SER A 2 7.22 -3.02 -17.57
N ARG A 3 6.50 -2.75 -18.66
CA ARG A 3 6.25 -1.39 -19.18
C ARG A 3 5.11 -0.70 -18.45
N ASN A 4 4.82 -1.14 -17.22
CA ASN A 4 3.57 -0.79 -16.54
C ASN A 4 3.47 0.69 -16.19
N ASP A 5 4.51 1.49 -16.40
CA ASP A 5 4.51 2.93 -16.15
C ASP A 5 4.95 3.75 -17.39
N ASP A 6 5.04 3.18 -18.60
CA ASP A 6 5.33 3.91 -19.86
C ASP A 6 4.01 4.31 -20.55
N PHE A 7 3.48 5.48 -20.20
CA PHE A 7 2.16 5.96 -20.61
C PHE A 7 2.12 6.52 -22.02
N ASP A 8 3.24 7.02 -22.54
CA ASP A 8 3.29 7.62 -23.88
C ASP A 8 3.94 6.73 -24.96
N GLY A 9 4.56 5.63 -24.55
CA GLY A 9 5.10 4.55 -25.37
C GLY A 9 6.49 4.84 -25.94
N ASP A 10 7.26 5.75 -25.33
CA ASP A 10 8.59 6.13 -25.79
C ASP A 10 9.72 5.24 -25.22
N GLY A 11 9.38 4.32 -24.31
CA GLY A 11 10.31 3.42 -23.64
C GLY A 11 10.87 3.95 -22.33
N HIS A 12 10.49 5.16 -21.91
CA HIS A 12 10.74 5.70 -20.59
C HIS A 12 9.50 5.52 -19.70
N ALA A 13 9.70 5.22 -18.43
CA ALA A 13 8.59 5.24 -17.48
C ALA A 13 8.28 6.68 -17.04
N GLU A 14 6.99 7.00 -16.89
CA GLU A 14 6.53 8.19 -16.19
C GLU A 14 6.29 7.91 -14.70
N LEU A 15 6.78 8.83 -13.87
CA LEU A 15 6.45 8.88 -12.45
C LEU A 15 5.10 9.57 -12.26
N LEU A 16 4.10 8.77 -11.88
CA LEU A 16 2.83 9.31 -11.40
C LEU A 16 3.05 10.20 -10.17
N ILE A 17 2.38 11.36 -10.14
CA ILE A 17 2.41 12.28 -9.00
C ILE A 17 1.02 12.81 -8.66
N SER A 18 0.72 12.93 -7.37
CA SER A 18 -0.51 13.61 -6.91
C SER A 18 -0.24 14.47 -5.69
N SER A 19 -1.07 15.49 -5.46
CA SER A 19 -1.00 16.39 -4.31
C SER A 19 -2.38 16.97 -3.98
N PRO A 20 -2.55 17.75 -2.90
CA PRO A 20 -3.78 18.50 -2.67
C PRO A 20 -4.16 19.46 -3.80
N TRP A 21 -3.22 19.81 -4.70
CA TRP A 21 -3.50 20.61 -5.88
C TRP A 21 -4.13 19.80 -7.02
N GLY A 22 -3.67 18.57 -7.26
CA GLY A 22 -4.08 17.79 -8.42
C GLY A 22 -3.20 16.58 -8.71
N PHE A 23 -3.26 16.12 -9.94
CA PHE A 23 -2.60 14.92 -10.47
C PHE A 23 -1.63 15.28 -11.62
N GLY A 24 -0.61 14.47 -11.85
CA GLY A 24 0.25 14.59 -13.03
C GLY A 24 1.05 13.32 -13.30
N LEU A 25 1.70 13.31 -14.46
CA LEU A 25 2.76 12.39 -14.83
C LEU A 25 4.04 13.22 -14.96
N LEU A 26 5.13 12.74 -14.37
CA LEU A 26 6.46 13.33 -14.49
C LEU A 26 7.32 12.40 -15.32
N GLU A 27 8.11 12.98 -16.21
CA GLU A 27 8.96 12.22 -17.11
C GLU A 27 10.39 12.74 -16.99
N MET A 28 11.35 11.83 -16.98
CA MET A 28 12.75 12.21 -16.85
C MET A 28 13.23 12.86 -18.16
N ASP A 29 13.84 14.02 -18.05
CA ASP A 29 14.45 14.74 -19.17
C ASP A 29 15.89 15.08 -18.80
N ALA A 30 16.83 14.31 -19.34
CA ALA A 30 18.24 14.34 -18.99
C ALA A 30 18.48 14.24 -17.47
N ASN A 31 18.79 15.36 -16.82
CA ASN A 31 19.08 15.42 -15.38
C ASN A 31 17.98 16.14 -14.57
N THR A 32 16.77 16.26 -15.14
CA THR A 32 15.60 16.85 -14.48
C THR A 32 14.34 16.05 -14.78
N MET A 33 13.19 16.55 -14.32
CA MET A 33 11.88 16.03 -14.66
C MET A 33 11.08 17.11 -15.40
N ARG A 34 10.38 16.72 -16.45
CA ARG A 34 9.28 17.49 -17.04
C ARG A 34 7.94 16.92 -16.56
N ALA A 35 6.85 17.66 -16.77
CA ALA A 35 5.51 17.22 -16.42
C ALA A 35 4.64 17.18 -17.69
N PRO A 36 4.68 16.08 -18.47
CA PRO A 36 3.90 15.96 -19.71
C PRO A 36 2.39 16.07 -19.45
N VAL A 37 1.91 15.57 -18.30
CA VAL A 37 0.50 15.67 -17.90
C VAL A 37 0.39 16.38 -16.56
N MET A 38 -0.52 17.35 -16.49
CA MET A 38 -0.91 18.00 -15.24
C MET A 38 -2.40 18.32 -15.26
N ALA A 39 -3.09 17.95 -14.19
CA ALA A 39 -4.51 18.17 -14.02
C ALA A 39 -4.78 18.69 -12.60
N PRO A 40 -5.10 19.98 -12.42
CA PRO A 40 -5.57 20.48 -11.12
C PRO A 40 -6.91 19.84 -10.75
N ASN A 41 -7.20 19.81 -9.44
CA ASN A 41 -8.55 19.50 -8.95
C ASN A 41 -9.59 20.37 -9.65
N GLY A 42 -10.70 19.75 -10.06
CA GLY A 42 -11.73 20.36 -10.92
C GLY A 42 -11.56 20.10 -12.41
N THR A 43 -10.42 19.53 -12.84
CA THR A 43 -10.22 19.07 -14.22
C THR A 43 -11.21 17.95 -14.54
N ARG A 44 -11.80 17.99 -15.74
CA ARG A 44 -12.70 16.94 -16.22
C ARG A 44 -12.00 15.98 -17.17
N PHE A 45 -12.00 14.69 -16.82
CA PHE A 45 -11.63 13.61 -17.74
C PHE A 45 -12.92 13.02 -18.32
N GLY A 46 -13.39 13.62 -19.41
CA GLY A 46 -14.74 13.36 -19.92
C GLY A 46 -15.81 13.69 -18.88
N GLY A 47 -16.52 12.66 -18.40
CA GLY A 47 -17.57 12.79 -17.39
C GLY A 47 -17.06 12.92 -15.94
N TRP A 48 -15.82 12.55 -15.68
CA TRP A 48 -15.26 12.53 -14.32
C TRP A 48 -14.75 13.90 -13.90
N ASN A 49 -14.95 14.27 -12.63
CA ASN A 49 -14.38 15.47 -12.02
C ASN A 49 -13.24 15.08 -11.06
N LEU A 50 -12.00 15.43 -11.40
CA LEU A 50 -10.82 15.13 -10.58
C LEU A 50 -10.88 15.88 -9.24
N GLN A 51 -10.72 15.15 -8.15
CA GLN A 51 -10.59 15.57 -6.77
C GLN A 51 -9.62 14.62 -6.04
N THR A 52 -8.35 15.01 -5.87
CA THR A 52 -7.34 14.17 -5.22
C THR A 52 -7.60 13.86 -3.74
N VAL A 53 -8.61 14.49 -3.13
CA VAL A 53 -9.05 14.18 -1.77
C VAL A 53 -9.79 12.84 -1.69
N ASP A 54 -10.56 12.48 -2.72
CA ASP A 54 -11.36 11.25 -2.75
C ASP A 54 -11.08 10.36 -3.96
N ASN A 55 -10.20 10.78 -4.87
CA ASN A 55 -9.66 9.95 -5.92
C ASN A 55 -8.54 9.04 -5.45
N ARG A 56 -8.56 7.81 -5.95
CA ARG A 56 -7.44 6.87 -5.83
C ARG A 56 -6.92 6.56 -7.23
N PHE A 57 -5.60 6.45 -7.33
CA PHE A 57 -4.85 6.23 -8.55
C PHE A 57 -4.13 4.89 -8.46
N GLY A 58 -4.20 4.10 -9.52
CA GLY A 58 -3.64 2.76 -9.58
C GLY A 58 -4.70 1.67 -9.37
N PRO A 59 -4.38 0.43 -9.78
CA PRO A 59 -3.12 -0.02 -10.40
C PRO A 59 -2.94 0.46 -11.85
N VAL A 60 -1.75 0.21 -12.43
CA VAL A 60 -1.36 0.61 -13.78
C VAL A 60 -0.98 -0.63 -14.60
N GLY A 61 -1.37 -0.67 -15.87
CA GLY A 61 -1.10 -1.78 -16.81
C GLY A 61 -1.56 -1.43 -18.24
N ASP A 62 -1.18 -2.26 -19.21
CA ASP A 62 -1.60 -2.12 -20.62
C ASP A 62 -2.97 -2.79 -20.83
N PHE A 63 -4.04 -2.06 -20.59
CA PHE A 63 -5.41 -2.59 -20.57
C PHE A 63 -6.00 -2.74 -21.98
N ASP A 64 -5.54 -1.95 -22.96
CA ASP A 64 -6.04 -2.02 -24.33
C ASP A 64 -5.14 -2.79 -25.33
N GLY A 65 -3.92 -3.14 -24.90
CA GLY A 65 -2.95 -3.95 -25.63
C GLY A 65 -2.16 -3.17 -26.67
N ASP A 66 -2.06 -1.85 -26.55
CA ASP A 66 -1.32 -1.01 -27.49
C ASP A 66 0.18 -0.87 -27.13
N GLY A 67 0.59 -1.45 -25.99
CA GLY A 67 1.95 -1.44 -25.49
C GLY A 67 2.29 -0.24 -24.60
N ARG A 68 1.30 0.62 -24.28
CA ARG A 68 1.40 1.74 -23.34
C ARG A 68 0.72 1.38 -22.02
N ALA A 69 1.02 2.17 -21.00
CA ALA A 69 0.42 2.05 -19.69
C ALA A 69 -0.86 2.90 -19.58
N GLU A 70 -1.92 2.30 -19.03
CA GLU A 70 -3.09 3.00 -18.56
C GLU A 70 -3.29 2.82 -17.07
N ILE A 71 -4.00 3.78 -16.48
CA ILE A 71 -4.22 3.82 -15.05
C ILE A 71 -5.69 3.62 -14.67
N VAL A 72 -5.91 2.70 -13.74
CA VAL A 72 -7.17 2.60 -13.02
C VAL A 72 -7.31 3.78 -12.05
N PHE A 73 -8.48 4.41 -12.06
CA PHE A 73 -8.83 5.46 -11.12
C PHE A 73 -10.20 5.20 -10.52
N SER A 74 -10.40 5.62 -9.28
CA SER A 74 -11.67 5.42 -8.57
C SER A 74 -11.99 6.57 -7.63
N SER A 75 -13.26 6.66 -7.23
CA SER A 75 -13.78 7.59 -6.22
C SER A 75 -15.08 7.06 -5.63
N PRO A 76 -15.71 7.77 -4.68
CA PRO A 76 -17.07 7.46 -4.26
C PRO A 76 -18.11 7.48 -5.40
N TRP A 77 -17.81 8.11 -6.55
CA TRP A 77 -18.70 8.08 -7.72
C TRP A 77 -18.63 6.76 -8.48
N GLY A 78 -17.45 6.15 -8.64
CA GLY A 78 -17.27 5.02 -9.54
C GLY A 78 -15.81 4.67 -9.83
N ILE A 79 -15.57 4.07 -11.00
CA ILE A 79 -14.24 3.65 -11.50
C ILE A 79 -14.04 4.12 -12.95
N GLY A 80 -12.80 4.19 -13.40
CA GLY A 80 -12.46 4.19 -14.82
C GLY A 80 -11.03 3.73 -15.09
N ILE A 81 -10.69 3.70 -16.38
CA ILE A 81 -9.32 3.52 -16.91
C ILE A 81 -8.98 4.72 -17.79
N LEU A 82 -7.87 5.39 -17.52
CA LEU A 82 -7.37 6.52 -18.30
C LEU A 82 -6.07 6.15 -19.03
N GLU A 83 -5.98 6.57 -20.27
CA GLU A 83 -4.75 6.58 -21.08
C GLU A 83 -4.19 8.00 -21.15
N GLN A 84 -2.88 8.14 -21.41
CA GLN A 84 -2.30 9.42 -21.78
C GLN A 84 -2.51 9.69 -23.28
N ARG A 85 -3.07 10.85 -23.60
CA ARG A 85 -3.09 11.39 -24.97
C ARG A 85 -2.51 12.79 -24.98
N ALA A 86 -1.33 12.93 -25.60
CA ALA A 86 -0.56 14.16 -25.58
C ALA A 86 -0.35 14.64 -24.14
N SER A 87 -0.81 15.85 -23.80
CA SER A 87 -0.63 16.46 -22.48
C SER A 87 -1.83 16.30 -21.53
N THR A 88 -2.72 15.34 -21.77
CA THR A 88 -3.90 15.07 -20.93
C THR A 88 -4.11 13.57 -20.74
N MET A 89 -4.87 13.22 -19.69
CA MET A 89 -5.46 11.90 -19.58
C MET A 89 -6.81 11.86 -20.30
N THR A 90 -7.10 10.78 -21.01
CA THR A 90 -8.41 10.53 -21.65
C THR A 90 -9.00 9.22 -21.15
N PRO A 91 -10.31 9.14 -20.92
CA PRO A 91 -10.93 7.91 -20.46
C PRO A 91 -11.12 6.92 -21.60
N LEU A 92 -10.59 5.71 -21.43
CA LEU A 92 -10.99 4.54 -22.23
C LEU A 92 -12.35 4.01 -21.75
N MET A 93 -12.55 4.00 -20.43
CA MET A 93 -13.76 3.53 -19.78
C MET A 93 -14.03 4.31 -18.49
N MET A 94 -15.33 4.56 -18.22
CA MET A 94 -15.81 5.11 -16.95
C MET A 94 -17.16 4.52 -16.60
N ALA A 95 -17.37 4.24 -15.33
CA ALA A 95 -18.62 3.68 -14.84
C ALA A 95 -18.94 4.22 -13.42
N PRO A 96 -20.15 4.78 -13.20
CA PRO A 96 -20.61 5.07 -11.85
C PRO A 96 -20.91 3.80 -11.07
N ASN A 97 -20.94 3.91 -9.75
CA ASN A 97 -21.47 2.87 -8.87
C ASN A 97 -22.88 2.45 -9.30
N GLY A 98 -23.15 1.14 -9.23
CA GLY A 98 -24.38 0.50 -9.73
C GLY A 98 -24.31 0.06 -11.20
N THR A 99 -23.24 0.41 -11.93
CA THR A 99 -22.98 -0.15 -13.25
C THR A 99 -22.70 -1.64 -13.15
N ARG A 100 -23.21 -2.41 -14.13
CA ARG A 100 -22.95 -3.84 -14.24
C ARG A 100 -21.88 -4.15 -15.28
N PHE A 101 -20.84 -4.86 -14.88
CA PHE A 101 -19.83 -5.45 -15.77
C PHE A 101 -20.13 -6.93 -15.91
N GLY A 102 -20.92 -7.28 -16.94
CA GLY A 102 -21.57 -8.58 -17.02
C GLY A 102 -22.44 -8.84 -15.79
N GLY A 103 -22.03 -9.80 -14.96
CA GLY A 103 -22.68 -10.16 -13.70
C GLY A 103 -22.24 -9.33 -12.48
N TRP A 104 -21.09 -8.64 -12.54
CA TRP A 104 -20.55 -7.87 -11.42
C TRP A 104 -21.31 -6.56 -11.25
N ASN A 105 -21.66 -6.19 -10.02
CA ASN A 105 -22.26 -4.90 -9.70
C ASN A 105 -21.23 -4.01 -9.01
N LEU A 106 -20.75 -2.98 -9.71
CA LEU A 106 -19.71 -2.08 -9.21
C LEU A 106 -20.20 -1.29 -8.00
N GLN A 107 -19.44 -1.34 -6.90
CA GLN A 107 -19.61 -0.49 -5.71
C GLN A 107 -18.24 -0.14 -5.11
N THR A 108 -17.68 1.01 -5.41
CA THR A 108 -16.33 1.40 -4.94
C THR A 108 -16.20 1.52 -3.42
N SER A 109 -17.30 1.53 -2.68
CA SER A 109 -17.30 1.45 -1.22
C SER A 109 -16.81 0.08 -0.71
N ASP A 110 -17.15 -1.01 -1.39
CA ASP A 110 -16.81 -2.38 -0.96
C ASP A 110 -16.01 -3.19 -1.98
N ASN A 111 -15.86 -2.67 -3.20
CA ASN A 111 -15.02 -3.25 -4.24
C ASN A 111 -13.56 -2.82 -4.05
N ARG A 112 -12.63 -3.72 -4.33
CA ARG A 112 -11.18 -3.47 -4.26
C ARG A 112 -10.51 -3.96 -5.53
N PHE A 113 -9.47 -3.26 -5.98
CA PHE A 113 -8.89 -3.46 -7.32
C PHE A 113 -7.36 -3.27 -7.34
N GLU A 114 -6.65 -3.68 -6.29
CA GLU A 114 -5.21 -3.36 -6.11
C GLU A 114 -4.25 -4.22 -6.97
N LYS A 115 -4.74 -5.15 -7.78
CA LYS A 115 -3.91 -6.11 -8.55
C LYS A 115 -4.33 -6.14 -10.02
N VAL A 116 -3.34 -6.23 -10.88
CA VAL A 116 -3.46 -6.22 -12.34
C VAL A 116 -2.47 -7.22 -12.93
N GLY A 117 -2.82 -7.82 -14.07
CA GLY A 117 -1.94 -8.69 -14.84
C GLY A 117 -2.69 -9.33 -16.01
N ASP A 118 -1.95 -9.93 -16.93
CA ASP A 118 -2.49 -10.71 -18.06
C ASP A 118 -2.92 -12.08 -17.56
N PHE A 119 -4.13 -12.18 -17.00
CA PHE A 119 -4.59 -13.40 -16.34
C PHE A 119 -5.07 -14.46 -17.34
N ASP A 120 -5.51 -14.05 -18.54
CA ASP A 120 -6.01 -14.98 -19.56
C ASP A 120 -5.01 -15.29 -20.69
N GLY A 121 -3.90 -14.56 -20.78
CA GLY A 121 -2.76 -14.79 -21.67
C GLY A 121 -2.92 -14.16 -23.05
N ASP A 122 -3.75 -13.14 -23.21
CA ASP A 122 -3.99 -12.48 -24.49
C ASP A 122 -3.00 -11.33 -24.78
N GLY A 123 -2.16 -10.99 -23.81
CA GLY A 123 -1.16 -9.91 -23.88
C GLY A 123 -1.66 -8.57 -23.34
N ARG A 124 -2.89 -8.48 -22.84
CA ARG A 124 -3.47 -7.31 -22.18
C ARG A 124 -3.50 -7.51 -20.67
N ALA A 125 -3.70 -6.42 -19.96
CA ALA A 125 -3.86 -6.43 -18.53
C ALA A 125 -5.34 -6.47 -18.14
N GLU A 126 -5.69 -7.38 -17.21
CA GLU A 126 -7.01 -7.40 -16.57
C GLU A 126 -6.91 -6.98 -15.11
N LEU A 127 -8.03 -6.47 -14.59
CA LEU A 127 -8.18 -6.01 -13.22
C LEU A 127 -8.74 -7.12 -12.33
N LEU A 128 -7.98 -7.53 -11.31
CA LEU A 128 -8.51 -8.39 -10.26
C LEU A 128 -9.36 -7.55 -9.30
N ILE A 129 -10.64 -7.89 -9.18
CA ILE A 129 -11.60 -7.20 -8.32
C ILE A 129 -12.14 -8.12 -7.23
N THR A 130 -12.25 -7.62 -6.01
CA THR A 130 -12.85 -8.35 -4.87
C THR A 130 -13.94 -7.52 -4.21
N SER A 131 -14.88 -8.19 -3.56
CA SER A 131 -15.95 -7.58 -2.75
C SER A 131 -16.45 -8.56 -1.68
N PRO A 132 -17.35 -8.15 -0.77
CA PRO A 132 -18.04 -9.07 0.13
C PRO A 132 -18.83 -10.17 -0.58
N TRP A 133 -19.17 -9.99 -1.87
CA TRP A 133 -19.84 -11.02 -2.67
C TRP A 133 -18.87 -12.11 -3.14
N GLY A 134 -17.65 -11.76 -3.54
CA GLY A 134 -16.71 -12.70 -4.14
C GLY A 134 -15.57 -12.02 -4.91
N ILE A 135 -15.04 -12.70 -5.93
CA ILE A 135 -13.90 -12.28 -6.75
C ILE A 135 -14.28 -12.22 -8.23
N GLY A 136 -13.62 -11.35 -9.00
CA GLY A 136 -13.71 -11.31 -10.45
C GLY A 136 -12.41 -10.87 -11.10
N ILE A 137 -12.26 -11.21 -12.38
CA ILE A 137 -11.24 -10.65 -13.28
C ILE A 137 -12.00 -9.87 -14.35
N LEU A 138 -11.68 -8.59 -14.48
CA LEU A 138 -12.35 -7.66 -15.38
C LEU A 138 -11.41 -7.18 -16.49
N GLU A 139 -11.85 -7.30 -17.73
CA GLU A 139 -11.08 -6.99 -18.94
C GLU A 139 -11.67 -5.77 -19.63
N LEU A 140 -10.83 -4.88 -20.17
CA LEU A 140 -11.31 -3.74 -20.96
C LEU A 140 -11.90 -4.22 -22.30
N ALA A 141 -13.18 -3.94 -22.50
CA ALA A 141 -13.92 -4.30 -23.70
C ALA A 141 -14.61 -3.07 -24.30
N GLY A 142 -13.89 -2.35 -25.17
CA GLY A 142 -14.36 -1.08 -25.70
C GLY A 142 -14.48 -0.03 -24.59
N SER A 143 -15.67 0.56 -24.43
CA SER A 143 -15.91 1.58 -23.38
C SER A 143 -16.51 1.03 -22.09
N THR A 144 -16.37 -0.28 -21.83
CA THR A 144 -16.87 -0.97 -20.63
C THR A 144 -15.84 -2.01 -20.18
N LEU A 145 -16.07 -2.63 -19.02
CA LEU A 145 -15.38 -3.85 -18.63
C LEU A 145 -16.25 -5.08 -18.94
N ALA A 146 -15.64 -6.10 -19.55
CA ALA A 146 -16.12 -7.47 -19.52
C ALA A 146 -15.70 -8.14 -18.21
N ALA A 147 -16.35 -9.25 -17.87
CA ALA A 147 -16.04 -10.02 -16.67
C ALA A 147 -15.82 -11.49 -17.05
N PRO A 148 -14.68 -11.83 -17.69
CA PRO A 148 -14.40 -13.18 -18.16
C PRO A 148 -14.45 -14.23 -17.05
N MET A 149 -14.09 -13.88 -15.82
CA MET A 149 -14.20 -14.74 -14.64
C MET A 149 -14.83 -14.00 -13.46
N MET A 150 -15.82 -14.61 -12.81
CA MET A 150 -16.34 -14.16 -11.53
C MET A 150 -16.86 -15.35 -10.71
N ALA A 151 -16.72 -15.27 -9.40
CA ALA A 151 -17.22 -16.29 -8.51
C ALA A 151 -17.70 -15.70 -7.17
N PRO A 152 -18.88 -16.10 -6.67
CA PRO A 152 -19.30 -15.74 -5.32
C PRO A 152 -18.51 -16.53 -4.27
N ASN A 153 -18.44 -15.97 -3.06
CA ASN A 153 -17.99 -16.69 -1.86
C ASN A 153 -18.70 -18.04 -1.71
N GLY A 154 -17.93 -19.07 -1.33
CA GLY A 154 -18.37 -20.47 -1.29
C GLY A 154 -18.14 -21.26 -2.58
N THR A 155 -17.72 -20.60 -3.68
CA THR A 155 -17.25 -21.29 -4.88
C THR A 155 -15.97 -22.06 -4.59
N ARG A 156 -15.83 -23.24 -5.20
CA ARG A 156 -14.61 -24.03 -5.12
C ARG A 156 -13.82 -23.96 -6.42
N PHE A 157 -12.55 -23.55 -6.31
CA PHE A 157 -11.55 -23.65 -7.36
C PHE A 157 -10.70 -24.88 -7.08
N ASP A 158 -11.10 -26.00 -7.69
CA ASP A 158 -10.65 -27.33 -7.31
C ASP A 158 -10.85 -27.59 -5.80
N GLY A 159 -9.76 -27.64 -5.04
CA GLY A 159 -9.79 -27.80 -3.59
C GLY A 159 -9.86 -26.50 -2.78
N TRP A 160 -9.66 -25.33 -3.39
CA TRP A 160 -9.70 -24.05 -2.69
C TRP A 160 -11.13 -23.56 -2.51
N ASN A 161 -11.52 -23.21 -1.29
CA ASN A 161 -12.83 -22.61 -1.00
C ASN A 161 -12.70 -21.09 -0.93
N LEU A 162 -13.28 -20.38 -1.89
CA LEU A 162 -13.24 -18.92 -1.96
C LEU A 162 -14.01 -18.30 -0.79
N GLN A 163 -13.34 -17.44 -0.02
CA GLN A 163 -13.92 -16.62 1.04
C GLN A 163 -13.18 -15.28 1.13
N THR A 164 -13.68 -14.21 0.50
CA THR A 164 -13.04 -12.88 0.53
C THR A 164 -12.94 -12.27 1.92
N SER A 165 -13.62 -12.82 2.93
CA SER A 165 -13.47 -12.39 4.33
C SER A 165 -12.16 -12.85 4.99
N ASP A 166 -11.53 -13.92 4.48
CA ASP A 166 -10.30 -14.49 5.06
C ASP A 166 -9.21 -14.87 4.03
N ASN A 167 -9.53 -14.80 2.74
CA ASN A 167 -8.61 -15.02 1.63
C ASN A 167 -7.89 -13.71 1.32
N ARG A 168 -6.55 -13.73 1.26
CA ARG A 168 -5.70 -12.66 0.74
C ARG A 168 -5.29 -13.00 -0.68
N PHE A 169 -5.53 -12.11 -1.63
CA PHE A 169 -5.07 -12.28 -3.01
C PHE A 169 -3.79 -11.49 -3.30
N GLY A 170 -2.84 -12.18 -3.91
CA GLY A 170 -1.55 -11.68 -4.31
C GLY A 170 -0.38 -12.14 -3.41
N PRO A 171 0.87 -11.88 -3.84
CA PRO A 171 1.24 -11.21 -5.08
C PRO A 171 0.85 -12.01 -6.33
N VAL A 172 0.69 -11.32 -7.45
CA VAL A 172 0.37 -11.91 -8.75
C VAL A 172 1.64 -11.98 -9.61
N GLY A 173 1.73 -12.94 -10.51
CA GLY A 173 2.86 -13.11 -11.44
C GLY A 173 2.79 -14.44 -12.18
N ASP A 174 3.52 -14.57 -13.29
CA ASP A 174 3.65 -15.83 -14.02
C ASP A 174 4.56 -16.79 -13.25
N TYR A 175 3.97 -17.62 -12.38
CA TYR A 175 4.74 -18.55 -11.55
C TYR A 175 5.13 -19.81 -12.33
N ASN A 176 4.41 -20.14 -13.40
CA ASN A 176 4.56 -21.42 -14.09
C ASN A 176 5.31 -21.32 -15.43
N GLY A 177 5.46 -20.11 -15.96
CA GLY A 177 6.17 -19.78 -17.19
C GLY A 177 5.35 -20.00 -18.46
N ASP A 178 4.01 -19.93 -18.40
CA ASP A 178 3.14 -20.07 -19.57
C ASP A 178 2.68 -18.72 -20.15
N GLY A 179 3.19 -17.61 -19.62
CA GLY A 179 2.84 -16.25 -20.03
C GLY A 179 1.56 -15.72 -19.40
N GLN A 180 0.81 -16.55 -18.66
CA GLN A 180 -0.35 -16.09 -17.90
C GLN A 180 0.09 -15.66 -16.50
N THR A 181 -0.55 -14.62 -16.00
CA THR A 181 -0.40 -14.17 -14.63
C THR A 181 -1.23 -15.08 -13.72
N GLU A 182 -0.61 -15.62 -12.68
CA GLU A 182 -1.30 -16.36 -11.63
C GLU A 182 -1.51 -15.55 -10.36
N ILE A 183 -2.52 -15.95 -9.59
CA ILE A 183 -2.87 -15.36 -8.31
C ILE A 183 -2.39 -16.26 -7.18
N LEU A 184 -1.46 -15.77 -6.36
CA LEU A 184 -1.24 -16.36 -5.05
C LEU A 184 -2.45 -16.06 -4.16
N VAL A 185 -2.98 -17.08 -3.48
CA VAL A 185 -4.05 -16.90 -2.49
C VAL A 185 -3.62 -17.51 -1.16
N SER A 186 -3.90 -16.85 -0.04
CA SER A 186 -3.65 -17.40 1.30
C SER A 186 -4.85 -17.18 2.23
N SER A 187 -5.02 -18.08 3.21
CA SER A 187 -6.08 -18.04 4.21
C SER A 187 -5.60 -18.70 5.52
N PRO A 188 -6.40 -18.72 6.60
CA PRO A 188 -6.06 -19.47 7.81
C PRO A 188 -5.83 -20.98 7.60
N TRP A 189 -6.32 -21.55 6.49
CA TRP A 189 -6.08 -22.95 6.13
C TRP A 189 -4.66 -23.19 5.58
N GLY A 190 -4.14 -22.26 4.77
CA GLY A 190 -2.92 -22.44 4.00
C GLY A 190 -2.86 -21.51 2.80
N MET A 191 -2.20 -21.92 1.72
CA MET A 191 -2.05 -21.12 0.50
C MET A 191 -2.30 -21.93 -0.77
N GLY A 192 -2.51 -21.23 -1.88
CA GLY A 192 -2.61 -21.81 -3.21
C GLY A 192 -2.07 -20.87 -4.29
N VAL A 193 -1.86 -21.43 -5.48
CA VAL A 193 -1.60 -20.68 -6.72
C VAL A 193 -2.76 -20.98 -7.65
N LEU A 194 -3.52 -19.95 -8.01
CA LEU A 194 -4.69 -20.05 -8.86
C LEU A 194 -4.40 -19.43 -10.23
N GLN A 195 -4.85 -20.09 -11.28
CA GLN A 195 -4.73 -19.64 -12.66
C GLN A 195 -6.12 -19.55 -13.29
N GLN A 196 -6.39 -18.48 -14.04
CA GLN A 196 -7.64 -18.37 -14.76
C GLN A 196 -7.73 -19.44 -15.86
N ARG A 197 -8.90 -20.07 -15.98
CA ARG A 197 -9.22 -21.00 -17.06
C ARG A 197 -10.65 -20.75 -17.53
N GLY A 198 -10.79 -19.99 -18.60
CA GLY A 198 -12.09 -19.51 -19.08
C GLY A 198 -12.80 -18.70 -18.00
N ASN A 199 -13.99 -19.15 -17.60
CA ASN A 199 -14.82 -18.47 -16.60
C ASN A 199 -14.64 -18.99 -15.16
N THR A 200 -13.59 -19.74 -14.88
CA THR A 200 -13.25 -20.26 -13.54
C THR A 200 -11.75 -20.11 -13.27
N MET A 201 -11.30 -20.55 -12.10
CA MET A 201 -9.89 -20.72 -11.78
C MET A 201 -9.56 -22.19 -11.53
N ARG A 202 -8.37 -22.59 -11.96
CA ARG A 202 -7.73 -23.86 -11.65
C ARG A 202 -6.69 -23.63 -10.57
N ALA A 203 -6.59 -24.52 -9.60
CA ALA A 203 -5.49 -24.53 -8.65
C ALA A 203 -4.28 -25.28 -9.24
N LEU A 204 -3.17 -24.56 -9.43
CA LEU A 204 -1.88 -25.16 -9.79
C LEU A 204 -1.20 -25.80 -8.57
N MET A 205 -1.46 -25.25 -7.38
CA MET A 205 -0.97 -25.76 -6.11
C MET A 205 -1.95 -25.43 -4.99
N LEU A 206 -2.12 -26.36 -4.05
CA LEU A 206 -2.79 -26.15 -2.78
C LEU A 206 -1.93 -26.72 -1.66
N ALA A 207 -1.63 -25.93 -0.65
CA ALA A 207 -0.76 -26.31 0.45
C ALA A 207 -1.38 -25.88 1.79
N PRO A 208 -1.82 -26.80 2.66
CA PRO A 208 -2.26 -26.47 4.00
C PRO A 208 -1.08 -26.00 4.86
N ASN A 209 -1.37 -25.26 5.92
CA ASN A 209 -0.42 -24.94 6.99
C ASN A 209 0.29 -26.21 7.52
N GLY A 210 1.60 -26.10 7.77
CA GLY A 210 2.48 -27.24 8.08
C GLY A 210 3.10 -27.93 6.86
N THR A 211 2.72 -27.56 5.63
CA THR A 211 3.41 -28.04 4.41
C THR A 211 4.86 -27.56 4.38
N ARG A 212 5.77 -28.43 3.94
CA ARG A 212 7.21 -28.14 3.83
C ARG A 212 7.60 -27.83 2.38
N PHE A 213 7.93 -26.57 2.10
CA PHE A 213 8.57 -26.18 0.84
C PHE A 213 10.09 -26.36 1.00
N GLY A 214 10.54 -27.61 0.90
CA GLY A 214 11.90 -27.97 1.27
C GLY A 214 12.16 -27.69 2.75
N GLY A 215 13.06 -26.76 3.05
CA GLY A 215 13.37 -26.35 4.42
C GLY A 215 12.38 -25.34 5.02
N TRP A 216 11.56 -24.68 4.21
CA TRP A 216 10.61 -23.67 4.66
C TRP A 216 9.33 -24.34 5.20
N ASN A 217 8.85 -23.90 6.37
CA ASN A 217 7.58 -24.34 6.93
C ASN A 217 6.49 -23.32 6.58
N LEU A 218 5.48 -23.72 5.80
CA LEU A 218 4.34 -22.87 5.52
C LEU A 218 3.52 -22.68 6.79
N GLN A 219 3.35 -21.42 7.19
CA GLN A 219 2.42 -21.04 8.24
C GLN A 219 1.84 -19.66 7.95
N THR A 220 0.64 -19.57 7.40
CA THR A 220 0.03 -18.30 6.97
C THR A 220 -0.27 -17.32 8.10
N SER A 221 -0.20 -17.73 9.36
CA SER A 221 -0.31 -16.82 10.51
C SER A 221 0.95 -15.99 10.75
N ASP A 222 2.11 -16.39 10.22
CA ASP A 222 3.37 -15.67 10.40
C ASP A 222 4.22 -15.56 9.12
N ASN A 223 3.77 -16.13 8.01
CA ASN A 223 4.38 -16.01 6.70
C ASN A 223 3.68 -14.88 5.92
N TYR A 224 4.45 -13.89 5.47
CA TYR A 224 3.95 -12.79 4.64
C TYR A 224 4.47 -12.94 3.21
N PHE A 225 3.53 -12.99 2.28
CA PHE A 225 3.76 -13.12 0.83
C PHE A 225 3.49 -11.76 0.19
N ARG A 226 4.55 -11.05 -0.23
CA ARG A 226 4.38 -9.64 -0.65
C ARG A 226 4.96 -9.30 -2.01
N ILE A 227 5.99 -10.01 -2.46
CA ILE A 227 6.68 -9.70 -3.71
C ILE A 227 6.78 -10.98 -4.53
N ALA A 228 6.41 -10.89 -5.80
CA ALA A 228 6.69 -11.87 -6.82
C ALA A 228 7.48 -11.17 -7.93
N ALA A 229 8.63 -11.72 -8.31
CA ALA A 229 9.48 -11.19 -9.36
C ALA A 229 10.39 -12.31 -9.90
N ASP A 230 10.88 -12.18 -11.12
CA ASP A 230 11.85 -13.11 -11.72
C ASP A 230 13.25 -12.82 -11.18
N PHE A 231 13.61 -13.44 -10.05
CA PHE A 231 14.89 -13.20 -9.37
C PHE A 231 16.03 -14.02 -9.98
N ASP A 232 15.73 -15.09 -10.72
CA ASP A 232 16.74 -15.97 -11.32
C ASP A 232 16.90 -15.87 -12.84
N GLY A 233 15.99 -15.16 -13.52
CA GLY A 233 16.08 -14.75 -14.92
C GLY A 233 15.56 -15.77 -15.91
N ASP A 234 14.75 -16.74 -15.47
CA ASP A 234 14.19 -17.77 -16.34
C ASP A 234 12.82 -17.42 -16.92
N GLY A 235 12.34 -16.19 -16.67
CA GLY A 235 11.05 -15.69 -17.13
C GLY A 235 9.88 -16.05 -16.22
N ARG A 236 10.12 -16.71 -15.08
CA ARG A 236 9.09 -17.06 -14.09
C ARG A 236 9.27 -16.22 -12.84
N ALA A 237 8.17 -15.87 -12.20
CA ALA A 237 8.23 -15.20 -10.91
C ALA A 237 8.58 -16.18 -9.78
N GLU A 238 9.53 -15.81 -8.92
CA GLU A 238 9.68 -16.40 -7.59
C GLU A 238 8.98 -15.54 -6.54
N LEU A 239 8.53 -16.22 -5.49
CA LEU A 239 7.84 -15.63 -4.35
C LEU A 239 8.82 -15.29 -3.23
N LEU A 240 8.91 -14.01 -2.85
CA LEU A 240 9.53 -13.60 -1.59
C LEU A 240 8.53 -13.80 -0.44
N VAL A 241 8.93 -14.64 0.52
CA VAL A 241 8.23 -14.84 1.78
C VAL A 241 9.08 -14.35 2.94
N THR A 242 8.46 -13.64 3.89
CA THR A 242 9.08 -13.24 5.16
C THR A 242 8.37 -13.89 6.33
N SER A 243 9.08 -14.16 7.41
CA SER A 243 8.53 -14.65 8.68
C SER A 243 9.37 -14.20 9.87
N PRO A 244 8.94 -14.44 11.12
CA PRO A 244 9.77 -14.21 12.31
C PRO A 244 11.09 -15.00 12.30
N TRP A 245 11.19 -16.08 11.52
CA TRP A 245 12.42 -16.83 11.37
C TRP A 245 13.42 -16.14 10.42
N GLY A 246 12.95 -15.50 9.36
CA GLY A 246 13.78 -14.91 8.32
C GLY A 246 13.07 -14.77 6.98
N ILE A 247 13.81 -14.87 5.88
CA ILE A 247 13.28 -14.73 4.51
C ILE A 247 13.49 -16.00 3.68
N GLY A 248 12.64 -16.19 2.68
CA GLY A 248 12.79 -17.20 1.63
C GLY A 248 12.42 -16.63 0.26
N ILE A 249 13.16 -17.02 -0.78
CA ILE A 249 12.77 -16.85 -2.19
C ILE A 249 12.40 -18.24 -2.70
N LEU A 250 11.15 -18.42 -3.08
CA LEU A 250 10.57 -19.71 -3.42
C LEU A 250 10.14 -19.75 -4.89
N LYS A 251 10.63 -20.73 -5.65
CA LYS A 251 10.27 -20.96 -7.05
C LYS A 251 9.21 -22.04 -7.18
N PHE A 252 8.18 -21.79 -7.99
CA PHE A 252 7.19 -22.81 -8.30
C PHE A 252 7.74 -23.77 -9.35
N ASN A 253 7.75 -25.07 -9.05
CA ASN A 253 8.33 -26.08 -9.95
C ASN A 253 7.28 -26.80 -10.82
N GLY A 254 6.06 -26.26 -10.91
CA GLY A 254 4.92 -26.89 -11.58
C GLY A 254 4.07 -27.81 -10.69
N THR A 255 4.47 -28.04 -9.44
CA THR A 255 3.67 -28.83 -8.47
C THR A 255 3.71 -28.24 -7.06
N THR A 256 4.85 -27.71 -6.64
CA THR A 256 5.02 -27.08 -5.33
C THR A 256 6.08 -26.00 -5.37
N PHE A 257 6.13 -25.16 -4.34
CA PHE A 257 7.24 -24.24 -4.16
C PHE A 257 8.49 -24.96 -3.64
N ARG A 258 9.65 -24.54 -4.15
CA ARG A 258 10.97 -24.97 -3.70
C ARG A 258 11.82 -23.75 -3.35
N PRO A 259 12.59 -23.77 -2.26
CA PRO A 259 13.43 -22.65 -1.90
C PRO A 259 14.61 -22.54 -2.87
N VAL A 260 14.78 -21.37 -3.46
CA VAL A 260 16.01 -20.96 -4.16
C VAL A 260 16.97 -20.33 -3.16
N LEU A 261 16.43 -19.57 -2.21
CA LEU A 261 17.15 -18.97 -1.09
C LEU A 261 16.34 -19.14 0.20
N MET A 262 17.01 -19.39 1.31
CA MET A 262 16.47 -19.24 2.66
C MET A 262 17.53 -18.67 3.58
N ALA A 263 17.17 -17.69 4.38
CA ALA A 263 18.09 -17.05 5.31
C ALA A 263 17.36 -16.75 6.62
N ALA A 264 17.88 -17.32 7.71
CA ALA A 264 17.42 -16.96 9.05
C ALA A 264 17.84 -15.52 9.39
N ASN A 265 17.10 -14.88 10.29
CA ASN A 265 17.52 -13.60 10.87
C ASN A 265 18.94 -13.70 11.47
N GLY A 266 19.75 -12.66 11.23
CA GLY A 266 21.18 -12.63 11.55
C GLY A 266 22.10 -13.16 10.44
N THR A 267 21.56 -13.80 9.41
CA THR A 267 22.36 -14.29 8.26
C THR A 267 22.85 -13.11 7.43
N ARG A 268 24.12 -13.17 7.01
CA ARG A 268 24.71 -12.21 6.06
C ARG A 268 24.47 -12.67 4.63
N LEU A 269 23.69 -11.92 3.86
CA LEU A 269 23.46 -12.12 2.43
C LEU A 269 24.20 -11.05 1.64
N GLY A 270 25.23 -11.46 0.90
CA GLY A 270 26.12 -10.54 0.19
C GLY A 270 26.78 -9.45 1.05
N GLY A 271 26.74 -9.57 2.39
CA GLY A 271 27.20 -8.56 3.34
C GLY A 271 26.09 -7.95 4.21
N TRP A 272 24.86 -7.93 3.72
CA TRP A 272 23.69 -7.39 4.42
C TRP A 272 23.21 -8.38 5.48
N ILE A 273 22.97 -7.92 6.70
CA ILE A 273 22.40 -8.76 7.75
C ILE A 273 20.88 -8.72 7.62
N VAL A 274 20.30 -9.87 7.26
CA VAL A 274 18.84 -10.01 7.24
C VAL A 274 18.32 -9.96 8.65
N ASP A 275 17.37 -9.07 8.88
CA ASP A 275 16.57 -9.03 10.10
C ASP A 275 15.16 -8.61 9.73
N THR A 276 14.24 -9.58 9.64
CA THR A 276 12.86 -9.29 9.28
C THR A 276 12.18 -8.36 10.27
N ALA A 277 12.66 -8.18 11.51
CA ALA A 277 12.05 -7.23 12.44
C ALA A 277 12.31 -5.77 12.06
N SER A 278 13.46 -5.47 11.47
CA SER A 278 13.91 -4.09 11.19
C SER A 278 14.14 -3.78 9.72
N ASN A 279 14.20 -4.79 8.86
CA ASN A 279 14.38 -4.62 7.42
C ASN A 279 13.04 -4.43 6.74
N MET A 280 12.98 -3.47 5.81
CA MET A 280 11.92 -3.40 4.81
C MET A 280 12.45 -3.99 3.50
N PHE A 281 11.58 -4.72 2.80
CA PHE A 281 11.91 -5.43 1.56
C PHE A 281 11.05 -4.84 0.43
N GLY A 282 11.70 -4.43 -0.65
CA GLY A 282 11.05 -3.90 -1.84
C GLY A 282 11.36 -2.42 -2.10
N PRO A 283 11.08 -1.93 -3.32
CA PRO A 283 10.56 -2.70 -4.46
C PRO A 283 11.58 -3.72 -5.02
N ALA A 284 11.10 -4.63 -5.87
CA ALA A 284 11.94 -5.53 -6.65
C ALA A 284 11.89 -5.12 -8.13
N ALA A 285 13.05 -4.96 -8.76
CA ALA A 285 13.18 -4.55 -10.16
C ALA A 285 14.59 -4.90 -10.67
N ASP A 286 14.78 -4.95 -11.99
CA ASP A 286 16.09 -5.20 -12.61
C ASP A 286 16.94 -3.92 -12.60
N PHE A 287 17.74 -3.74 -11.55
CA PHE A 287 18.51 -2.51 -11.31
C PHE A 287 19.83 -2.50 -12.07
N ASP A 288 20.32 -3.65 -12.55
CA ASP A 288 21.58 -3.75 -13.29
C ASP A 288 21.45 -4.12 -14.77
N GLY A 289 20.23 -4.42 -15.23
CA GLY A 289 19.85 -4.60 -16.64
C GLY A 289 20.19 -5.98 -17.19
N ASP A 290 20.29 -7.00 -16.33
CA ASP A 290 20.65 -8.36 -16.76
C ASP A 290 19.45 -9.31 -16.94
N GLY A 291 18.24 -8.76 -16.85
CA GLY A 291 16.98 -9.47 -17.00
C GLY A 291 16.46 -10.09 -15.71
N ARG A 292 17.18 -9.95 -14.59
CA ARG A 292 16.79 -10.48 -13.27
C ARG A 292 16.37 -9.35 -12.36
N ALA A 293 15.34 -9.59 -11.55
CA ALA A 293 14.97 -8.66 -10.50
C ALA A 293 15.95 -8.75 -9.33
N GLU A 294 16.37 -7.59 -8.83
CA GLU A 294 16.99 -7.45 -7.53
C GLU A 294 16.00 -6.91 -6.50
N LEU A 295 16.28 -7.12 -5.22
CA LEU A 295 15.45 -6.67 -4.11
C LEU A 295 16.10 -5.47 -3.41
N LEU A 296 15.40 -4.32 -3.36
CA LEU A 296 15.81 -3.23 -2.49
C LEU A 296 15.56 -3.59 -1.02
N LEU A 297 16.54 -3.30 -0.17
CA LEU A 297 16.50 -3.48 1.27
C LEU A 297 16.75 -2.15 1.97
N THR A 298 15.96 -1.83 2.98
CA THR A 298 16.25 -0.70 3.89
C THR A 298 16.18 -1.15 5.35
N SER A 299 16.93 -0.47 6.21
CA SER A 299 16.89 -0.68 7.66
C SER A 299 17.33 0.61 8.38
N PRO A 300 17.27 0.67 9.72
CA PRO A 300 17.84 1.78 10.46
C PRO A 300 19.34 2.02 10.25
N TRP A 301 20.06 1.05 9.68
CA TRP A 301 21.48 1.20 9.34
C TRP A 301 21.69 1.96 8.03
N GLY A 302 20.83 1.74 7.04
CA GLY A 302 21.00 2.27 5.68
C GLY A 302 20.19 1.48 4.65
N MET A 303 20.67 1.46 3.40
CA MET A 303 20.02 0.75 2.29
C MET A 303 20.97 -0.19 1.55
N GLY A 304 20.43 -1.17 0.85
CA GLY A 304 21.18 -2.06 -0.02
C GLY A 304 20.31 -2.67 -1.11
N VAL A 305 20.96 -3.25 -2.12
CA VAL A 305 20.32 -4.01 -3.19
C VAL A 305 20.80 -5.44 -3.09
N LEU A 306 19.90 -6.39 -2.97
CA LEU A 306 20.19 -7.82 -2.88
C LEU A 306 19.95 -8.48 -4.24
N LYS A 307 21.00 -9.09 -4.79
CA LYS A 307 20.95 -9.84 -6.05
C LYS A 307 21.09 -11.34 -5.79
N LEU A 308 20.24 -12.13 -6.42
CA LEU A 308 20.33 -13.58 -6.42
C LEU A 308 21.29 -14.06 -7.51
N ASN A 309 22.21 -14.96 -7.14
CA ASN A 309 23.20 -15.56 -8.03
C ASN A 309 23.16 -17.08 -7.88
N GLY A 310 22.18 -17.70 -8.54
CA GLY A 310 21.84 -19.11 -8.32
C GLY A 310 21.37 -19.33 -6.89
N SER A 311 22.07 -20.16 -6.12
CA SER A 311 21.79 -20.39 -4.68
C SER A 311 22.54 -19.45 -3.73
N THR A 312 23.34 -18.50 -4.27
CA THR A 312 24.11 -17.52 -3.49
C THR A 312 23.56 -16.11 -3.69
N THR A 313 24.05 -15.15 -2.90
CA THR A 313 23.63 -13.75 -3.00
C THR A 313 24.81 -12.80 -3.06
N ALA A 314 24.63 -11.69 -3.76
CA ALA A 314 25.52 -10.53 -3.73
C ALA A 314 24.72 -9.30 -3.26
N THR A 315 25.41 -8.30 -2.70
CA THR A 315 24.82 -6.97 -2.50
C THR A 315 25.57 -5.93 -3.32
N PRO A 316 25.23 -5.75 -4.61
CA PRO A 316 25.93 -4.82 -5.49
C PRO A 316 25.94 -3.39 -4.97
N VAL A 317 24.90 -2.97 -4.25
CA VAL A 317 24.84 -1.68 -3.57
C VAL A 317 24.65 -1.89 -2.07
N MET A 318 25.44 -1.17 -1.27
CA MET A 318 25.34 -1.16 0.18
C MET A 318 25.82 0.18 0.73
N ALA A 319 24.91 0.94 1.33
CA ALA A 319 25.19 2.28 1.81
C ALA A 319 24.60 2.49 3.21
N ALA A 320 25.48 2.79 4.17
CA ALA A 320 25.07 3.22 5.50
C ALA A 320 24.44 4.62 5.43
N ASN A 321 23.64 4.97 6.43
CA ASN A 321 23.17 6.34 6.62
C ASN A 321 24.34 7.33 6.66
N GLY A 322 24.25 8.41 5.89
CA GLY A 322 25.30 9.41 5.64
C GLY A 322 26.17 9.14 4.42
N VAL A 323 26.13 7.94 3.83
CA VAL A 323 26.85 7.62 2.59
C VAL A 323 26.10 8.22 1.39
N ARG A 324 26.86 8.66 0.38
CA ARG A 324 26.31 9.15 -0.88
C ARG A 324 26.19 8.03 -1.91
N LEU A 325 25.04 7.92 -2.54
CA LEU A 325 24.84 7.19 -3.79
C LEU A 325 24.66 8.23 -4.88
N GLY A 326 25.67 8.44 -5.71
CA GLY A 326 25.74 9.63 -6.57
C GLY A 326 25.67 10.93 -5.76
N GLY A 327 24.68 11.76 -6.05
CA GLY A 327 24.44 13.04 -5.37
C GLY A 327 23.58 12.90 -4.10
N TRP A 328 22.82 11.82 -3.95
CA TRP A 328 21.87 11.62 -2.86
C TRP A 328 22.56 11.10 -1.60
N VAL A 329 22.23 11.67 -0.43
CA VAL A 329 22.71 11.19 0.87
C VAL A 329 21.68 10.23 1.44
N VAL A 330 22.07 8.98 1.68
CA VAL A 330 21.19 7.98 2.30
C VAL A 330 20.91 8.39 3.74
N ASP A 331 19.65 8.53 4.10
CA ASP A 331 19.18 8.67 5.48
C ASP A 331 17.81 8.00 5.62
N THR A 332 17.79 6.71 5.93
CA THR A 332 16.57 5.90 6.02
C THR A 332 15.55 6.38 7.08
N ARG A 333 15.93 7.32 7.94
CA ARG A 333 15.04 8.00 8.90
C ARG A 333 14.06 8.98 8.24
N ASN A 334 14.49 9.56 7.13
CA ASN A 334 13.77 10.63 6.42
C ASN A 334 13.69 10.37 4.92
N ASN A 335 14.26 9.26 4.43
CA ASN A 335 14.21 8.87 3.03
C ASN A 335 13.11 7.82 2.84
N ARG A 336 12.21 8.04 1.89
CA ARG A 336 11.38 6.96 1.34
C ARG A 336 11.92 6.58 -0.03
N PHE A 337 11.96 5.28 -0.29
CA PHE A 337 12.42 4.71 -1.56
C PHE A 337 11.27 4.01 -2.26
N GLY A 338 11.24 4.12 -3.59
CA GLY A 338 10.18 3.63 -4.46
C GLY A 338 9.19 4.74 -4.87
N PRO A 339 8.47 4.60 -6.00
CA PRO A 339 8.46 3.45 -6.92
C PRO A 339 9.77 3.26 -7.70
N ALA A 340 9.93 2.09 -8.33
CA ALA A 340 11.08 1.74 -9.16
C ALA A 340 10.63 1.36 -10.57
N ALA A 341 11.25 1.97 -11.58
CA ALA A 341 10.97 1.77 -13.00
C ALA A 341 12.15 2.30 -13.84
N ASP A 342 12.20 1.98 -15.13
CA ASP A 342 13.21 2.48 -16.07
C ASP A 342 12.85 3.92 -16.50
N TYR A 343 13.18 4.90 -15.66
CA TYR A 343 12.83 6.30 -15.92
C TYR A 343 13.73 6.93 -16.99
N ASN A 344 14.95 6.41 -17.17
CA ASN A 344 15.93 6.98 -18.10
C ASN A 344 15.98 6.25 -19.46
N GLY A 345 15.24 5.15 -19.65
CA GLY A 345 15.11 4.39 -20.88
C GLY A 345 16.35 3.55 -21.24
N ASP A 346 17.24 3.28 -20.28
CA ASP A 346 18.50 2.56 -20.52
C ASP A 346 18.38 1.03 -20.36
N GLY A 347 17.17 0.55 -20.06
CA GLY A 347 16.90 -0.86 -19.78
C GLY A 347 17.36 -1.27 -18.39
N ARG A 348 17.38 -0.35 -17.41
CA ARG A 348 17.64 -0.61 -15.99
C ARG A 348 16.66 0.19 -15.17
N ALA A 349 16.14 -0.41 -14.10
CA ALA A 349 15.29 0.33 -13.19
C ALA A 349 16.11 1.34 -12.36
N GLU A 350 15.56 2.52 -12.19
CA GLU A 350 15.93 3.46 -11.14
C GLU A 350 14.92 3.43 -9.98
N VAL A 351 15.32 3.97 -8.84
CA VAL A 351 14.47 4.12 -7.66
C VAL A 351 14.24 5.59 -7.37
N VAL A 352 12.97 5.98 -7.23
CA VAL A 352 12.62 7.30 -6.69
C VAL A 352 12.95 7.34 -5.21
N ALA A 353 13.73 8.32 -4.78
CA ALA A 353 14.01 8.62 -3.39
C ALA A 353 13.41 9.99 -3.03
N THR A 354 12.75 10.08 -1.89
CA THR A 354 12.15 11.33 -1.41
C THR A 354 12.56 11.59 0.02
N SER A 355 12.71 12.87 0.39
CA SER A 355 13.01 13.28 1.75
C SER A 355 12.46 14.68 2.03
N PRO A 356 12.55 15.21 3.27
CA PRO A 356 12.22 16.61 3.56
C PRO A 356 13.03 17.62 2.72
N TRP A 357 14.17 17.21 2.14
CA TRP A 357 14.93 18.06 1.22
C TRP A 357 14.27 18.14 -0.16
N GLY A 358 13.75 17.04 -0.70
CA GLY A 358 13.22 16.97 -2.05
C GLY A 358 13.22 15.55 -2.63
N LEU A 359 13.33 15.44 -3.95
CA LEU A 359 13.27 14.20 -4.72
C LEU A 359 14.62 13.90 -5.40
N GLY A 360 14.97 12.63 -5.48
CA GLY A 360 16.03 12.11 -6.32
C GLY A 360 15.55 10.89 -7.10
N VAL A 361 16.15 10.66 -8.27
CA VAL A 361 16.05 9.39 -8.99
C VAL A 361 17.41 8.73 -8.90
N LEU A 362 17.47 7.50 -8.40
CA LEU A 362 18.71 6.80 -8.08
C LEU A 362 18.91 5.61 -9.01
N SER A 363 20.05 5.57 -9.71
CA SER A 363 20.49 4.39 -10.45
C SER A 363 21.35 3.52 -9.54
N LEU A 364 20.96 2.26 -9.37
CA LEU A 364 21.50 1.34 -8.36
C LEU A 364 22.22 0.11 -8.96
N ASN A 365 22.84 0.28 -10.12
CA ASN A 365 23.50 -0.79 -10.91
C ASN A 365 24.79 -1.42 -10.29
N GLY A 366 25.10 -1.16 -9.02
CA GLY A 366 26.24 -1.72 -8.29
C GLY A 366 27.62 -1.16 -8.61
N THR A 367 27.94 -0.93 -9.88
CA THR A 367 29.31 -0.55 -10.30
C THR A 367 29.56 0.95 -10.24
N ALA A 368 28.52 1.76 -10.39
CA ALA A 368 28.59 3.22 -10.26
C ALA A 368 27.22 3.81 -9.91
N PRO A 369 26.79 3.76 -8.64
CA PRO A 369 25.53 4.37 -8.23
C PRO A 369 25.50 5.86 -8.59
N ALA A 370 24.43 6.29 -9.24
CA ALA A 370 24.24 7.65 -9.70
C ALA A 370 22.91 8.24 -9.21
N SER A 371 22.78 9.56 -9.25
CA SER A 371 21.52 10.26 -9.00
C SER A 371 21.24 11.19 -10.18
N PRO A 372 20.77 10.67 -11.32
CA PRO A 372 20.59 11.48 -12.52
C PRO A 372 19.64 12.67 -12.30
N VAL A 373 18.64 12.53 -11.43
CA VAL A 373 17.79 13.65 -11.00
C VAL A 373 18.00 13.93 -9.52
N MET A 374 18.17 15.21 -9.18
CA MET A 374 18.24 15.73 -7.81
C MET A 374 17.51 17.08 -7.77
N ALA A 375 16.37 17.13 -7.09
CA ALA A 375 15.49 18.29 -7.07
C ALA A 375 15.09 18.64 -5.64
N PRO A 376 15.53 19.77 -5.07
CA PRO A 376 15.03 20.23 -3.78
C PRO A 376 13.54 20.61 -3.87
N ASN A 377 12.84 20.58 -2.74
CA ASN A 377 11.51 21.15 -2.62
C ASN A 377 11.48 22.61 -3.12
N GLY A 378 10.44 22.96 -3.87
CA GLY A 378 10.32 24.22 -4.59
C GLY A 378 10.86 24.19 -6.03
N THR A 379 11.51 23.10 -6.45
CA THR A 379 11.86 22.89 -7.85
C THR A 379 10.59 22.78 -8.70
N ARG A 380 10.62 23.39 -9.89
CA ARG A 380 9.55 23.28 -10.86
C ARG A 380 9.86 22.23 -11.93
N PHE A 381 9.00 21.22 -12.04
CA PHE A 381 8.99 20.26 -13.14
C PHE A 381 7.94 20.71 -14.15
N GLY A 382 8.36 21.55 -15.11
CA GLY A 382 7.42 22.33 -15.91
C GLY A 382 6.52 23.20 -15.03
N GLY A 383 5.21 22.93 -15.03
CA GLY A 383 4.24 23.64 -14.20
C GLY A 383 4.12 23.11 -12.76
N TRP A 384 4.59 21.89 -12.49
CA TRP A 384 4.46 21.25 -11.18
C TRP A 384 5.47 21.80 -10.19
N ASN A 385 5.03 22.17 -8.99
CA ASN A 385 5.90 22.61 -7.91
C ASN A 385 6.15 21.45 -6.94
N LEU A 386 7.37 20.91 -6.92
CA LEU A 386 7.74 19.78 -6.07
C LEU A 386 7.64 20.15 -4.59
N GLN A 387 6.87 19.39 -3.83
CA GLN A 387 6.74 19.48 -2.38
C GLN A 387 6.57 18.07 -1.78
N THR A 388 7.65 17.43 -1.35
CA THR A 388 7.60 16.05 -0.82
C THR A 388 6.75 15.89 0.44
N VAL A 389 6.39 16.99 1.11
CA VAL A 389 5.49 16.96 2.27
C VAL A 389 4.04 16.61 1.88
N ASP A 390 3.59 16.98 0.68
CA ASP A 390 2.21 16.78 0.24
C ASP A 390 2.10 16.13 -1.16
N ASN A 391 3.22 15.90 -1.84
CA ASN A 391 3.30 15.14 -3.08
C ASN A 391 3.38 13.64 -2.76
N ARG A 392 2.61 12.85 -3.51
CA ARG A 392 2.61 11.39 -3.52
C ARG A 392 3.20 10.93 -4.85
N PHE A 393 4.07 9.93 -4.83
CA PHE A 393 4.82 9.44 -5.98
C PHE A 393 4.46 7.98 -6.25
N GLY A 394 4.08 7.68 -7.49
CA GLY A 394 3.51 6.40 -7.91
C GLY A 394 2.01 6.27 -7.64
N GLY A 395 1.37 5.28 -8.28
CA GLY A 395 0.04 4.81 -7.91
C GLY A 395 -0.01 4.24 -6.49
N ARG A 396 -1.20 3.84 -6.01
CA ARG A 396 -1.32 3.11 -4.75
C ARG A 396 -0.44 1.87 -4.79
N ARG A 397 0.43 1.72 -3.77
CA ARG A 397 1.21 0.50 -3.59
C ARG A 397 0.25 -0.68 -3.41
N PRO A 398 0.56 -1.85 -4.00
CA PRO A 398 -0.32 -3.02 -3.89
C PRO A 398 -0.36 -3.50 -2.43
N CYS A 399 -1.44 -3.17 -1.73
CA CYS A 399 -1.69 -3.65 -0.38
C CYS A 399 -2.28 -5.07 -0.39
N PHE A 400 -2.21 -5.75 0.76
CA PHE A 400 -2.70 -7.12 0.96
C PHE A 400 -3.82 -7.20 1.99
N ASP A 401 -3.87 -6.19 2.84
CA ASP A 401 -4.92 -6.01 3.82
C ASP A 401 -5.43 -4.57 3.79
N PHE A 402 -6.59 -4.35 4.40
CA PHE A 402 -7.18 -3.02 4.52
C PHE A 402 -7.97 -2.83 5.81
N VAL A 403 -8.10 -1.57 6.20
CA VAL A 403 -9.01 -1.09 7.25
C VAL A 403 -9.93 -0.03 6.68
N VAL A 404 -11.13 0.11 7.25
CA VAL A 404 -12.04 1.22 6.92
C VAL A 404 -12.17 2.11 8.14
N VAL A 405 -12.06 3.42 7.94
CA VAL A 405 -12.06 4.43 8.99
C VAL A 405 -13.17 5.45 8.73
N HIS A 406 -14.08 5.60 9.68
CA HIS A 406 -15.16 6.58 9.66
C HIS A 406 -14.83 7.72 10.61
N PHE A 407 -15.26 8.94 10.29
CA PHE A 407 -15.09 10.11 11.14
C PHE A 407 -16.44 10.58 11.69
N LYS A 408 -16.46 10.97 12.96
CA LYS A 408 -17.60 11.55 13.67
C LYS A 408 -17.13 12.81 14.39
N THR A 409 -17.73 13.97 14.15
CA THR A 409 -17.29 15.22 14.80
C THR A 409 -18.28 15.66 15.87
N LEU A 410 -17.83 15.83 17.11
CA LEU A 410 -18.62 16.43 18.20
C LEU A 410 -18.37 17.94 18.32
N VAL A 411 -17.31 18.42 17.67
CA VAL A 411 -17.10 19.85 17.42
C VAL A 411 -17.73 20.23 16.09
N ALA A 412 -18.27 21.45 16.01
CA ALA A 412 -18.89 21.94 14.78
C ALA A 412 -17.90 21.90 13.62
N PRO A 413 -18.28 21.37 12.45
CA PRO A 413 -17.43 21.36 11.27
C PRO A 413 -16.95 22.77 10.93
N SER A 414 -15.65 22.88 10.73
CA SER A 414 -14.99 24.11 10.31
C SER A 414 -13.86 23.78 9.36
N ALA A 415 -13.34 24.78 8.64
CA ALA A 415 -12.19 24.58 7.76
C ALA A 415 -10.99 23.95 8.50
N ALA A 416 -10.80 24.31 9.78
CA ALA A 416 -9.72 23.77 10.60
C ALA A 416 -9.93 22.30 10.99
N VAL A 417 -11.16 21.93 11.36
CA VAL A 417 -11.53 20.53 11.66
C VAL A 417 -11.41 19.65 10.41
N ASN A 418 -11.89 20.13 9.27
CA ASN A 418 -11.79 19.40 8.01
C ASN A 418 -10.34 19.21 7.58
N THR A 419 -9.52 20.27 7.65
CA THR A 419 -8.08 20.19 7.38
C THR A 419 -7.37 19.20 8.30
N PHE A 420 -7.75 19.18 9.59
CA PHE A 420 -7.23 18.20 10.54
C PHE A 420 -7.60 16.78 10.15
N ILE A 421 -8.88 16.48 9.88
CA ILE A 421 -9.33 15.14 9.46
C ILE A 421 -8.60 14.71 8.19
N ASP A 422 -8.58 15.56 7.16
CA ASP A 422 -8.00 15.25 5.86
C ASP A 422 -6.49 14.99 5.96
N SER A 423 -5.77 15.84 6.71
CA SER A 423 -4.33 15.64 6.92
C SER A 423 -4.06 14.36 7.70
N GLN A 424 -4.70 14.15 8.85
CA GLN A 424 -4.50 12.96 9.66
C GLN A 424 -4.83 11.66 8.91
N PHE A 425 -5.93 11.64 8.14
CA PHE A 425 -6.29 10.51 7.31
C PHE A 425 -5.23 10.23 6.24
N LYS A 426 -4.79 11.26 5.51
CA LYS A 426 -3.81 11.11 4.42
C LYS A 426 -2.46 10.61 4.90
N GLU A 427 -2.00 11.08 6.06
CA GLU A 427 -0.76 10.62 6.67
C GLU A 427 -0.87 9.15 7.08
N MET A 428 -1.94 8.78 7.79
CA MET A 428 -2.20 7.39 8.17
C MET A 428 -2.33 6.47 6.96
N GLU A 429 -3.06 6.90 5.92
CA GLU A 429 -3.20 6.17 4.66
C GLU A 429 -1.85 5.87 4.03
N GLN A 430 -0.95 6.86 3.99
CA GLN A 430 0.37 6.69 3.42
C GLN A 430 1.25 5.78 4.27
N LEU A 431 1.31 6.01 5.58
CA LEU A 431 2.15 5.24 6.50
C LEU A 431 1.76 3.76 6.54
N PHE A 432 0.46 3.47 6.60
CA PHE A 432 -0.01 2.08 6.62
C PHE A 432 0.10 1.43 5.24
N GLY A 433 -0.12 2.21 4.16
CA GLY A 433 0.10 1.75 2.79
C GLY A 433 1.55 1.35 2.52
N ASP A 434 2.53 2.07 3.09
CA ASP A 434 3.96 1.74 2.99
C ASP A 434 4.29 0.37 3.57
N VAL A 435 3.47 -0.12 4.51
CA VAL A 435 3.61 -1.46 5.11
C VAL A 435 2.55 -2.45 4.64
N GLY A 436 1.84 -2.15 3.55
CA GLY A 436 0.91 -3.07 2.88
C GLY A 436 -0.51 -3.14 3.46
N VAL A 437 -0.89 -2.19 4.30
CA VAL A 437 -2.26 -2.07 4.87
C VAL A 437 -2.93 -0.81 4.29
N ALA A 438 -3.88 -1.00 3.38
CA ALA A 438 -4.62 0.13 2.81
C ALA A 438 -5.61 0.71 3.82
N VAL A 439 -5.76 2.03 3.82
CA VAL A 439 -6.79 2.72 4.61
C VAL A 439 -7.87 3.23 3.67
N TYR A 440 -9.11 2.88 3.96
CA TYR A 440 -10.30 3.31 3.23
C TYR A 440 -11.09 4.27 4.10
N GLN A 441 -11.40 5.46 3.58
CA GLN A 441 -12.30 6.38 4.28
C GLN A 441 -13.74 5.90 4.08
N GLY A 442 -14.44 5.70 5.20
CA GLY A 442 -15.88 5.51 5.24
C GLY A 442 -16.61 6.84 5.28
N THR A 443 -17.68 6.91 6.09
CA THR A 443 -18.48 8.13 6.25
C THR A 443 -17.80 9.15 7.16
N THR A 444 -18.01 10.43 6.87
CA THR A 444 -17.81 11.53 7.83
C THR A 444 -19.19 12.05 8.25
N GLU A 445 -19.46 12.13 9.56
CA GLU A 445 -20.75 12.59 10.11
C GLU A 445 -20.54 13.70 11.15
N ASP A 446 -21.37 14.73 11.08
CA ASP A 446 -21.44 15.79 12.09
C ASP A 446 -22.43 15.41 13.19
N LEU A 447 -21.93 15.26 14.41
CA LEU A 447 -22.69 14.97 15.63
C LEU A 447 -22.73 16.16 16.59
N SER A 448 -22.15 17.31 16.23
CA SER A 448 -22.00 18.48 17.12
C SER A 448 -23.33 19.10 17.54
N GLY A 449 -24.37 18.94 16.74
CA GLY A 449 -25.74 19.37 17.05
C GLY A 449 -26.58 18.34 17.84
N THR A 450 -26.04 17.16 18.13
CA THR A 450 -26.78 16.08 18.78
C THR A 450 -26.90 16.36 20.29
N ALA A 451 -28.08 16.77 20.74
CA ALA A 451 -28.32 17.17 22.14
C ALA A 451 -27.91 16.09 23.16
N ALA A 452 -28.12 14.81 22.83
CA ALA A 452 -27.75 13.67 23.68
C ALA A 452 -26.23 13.52 23.88
N LEU A 453 -25.41 14.13 23.02
CA LEU A 453 -23.94 14.07 23.06
C LEU A 453 -23.30 15.34 23.61
N SER A 454 -24.11 16.34 23.96
CA SER A 454 -23.61 17.63 24.49
C SER A 454 -22.77 17.47 25.77
N ALA A 455 -23.02 16.42 26.54
CA ALA A 455 -22.28 16.11 27.77
C ALA A 455 -20.93 15.40 27.53
N VAL A 456 -20.67 14.86 26.33
CA VAL A 456 -19.47 14.06 26.02
C VAL A 456 -18.56 14.71 24.97
N VAL A 457 -18.75 16.02 24.75
CA VAL A 457 -17.87 16.83 23.89
C VAL A 457 -16.49 17.06 24.51
N ASP A 458 -16.44 17.12 25.85
CA ASP A 458 -15.21 17.04 26.64
C ASP A 458 -15.18 15.65 27.27
N LEU A 459 -14.63 14.69 26.53
CA LEU A 459 -14.77 13.28 26.83
C LEU A 459 -13.90 12.87 28.04
N ASP A 460 -14.52 12.38 29.11
CA ASP A 460 -13.80 11.70 30.20
C ASP A 460 -13.31 10.33 29.71
N VAL A 461 -12.00 10.23 29.51
CA VAL A 461 -11.33 9.00 29.08
C VAL A 461 -10.71 8.22 30.23
N GLY A 462 -10.83 8.71 31.47
CA GLY A 462 -10.16 8.17 32.63
C GLY A 462 -8.64 8.10 32.40
N PRO A 463 -7.97 6.97 32.73
CA PRO A 463 -6.54 6.80 32.44
C PRO A 463 -6.24 6.45 30.97
N CYS A 464 -7.25 6.37 30.09
CA CYS A 464 -7.14 5.87 28.71
C CYS A 464 -6.43 4.51 28.63
N GLN A 465 -6.97 3.51 29.35
CA GLN A 465 -6.44 2.14 29.31
C GLN A 465 -7.29 1.27 28.38
N LEU A 466 -6.66 0.67 27.36
CA LEU A 466 -7.33 -0.23 26.42
C LEU A 466 -8.13 -1.32 27.17
N GLY A 467 -9.39 -1.52 26.76
CA GLY A 467 -10.30 -2.47 27.38
C GLY A 467 -10.97 -1.99 28.68
N GLN A 468 -10.77 -0.73 29.09
CA GLN A 468 -11.41 -0.12 30.27
C GLN A 468 -12.17 1.17 29.88
N PRO A 469 -13.23 1.08 29.05
CA PRO A 469 -14.01 2.25 28.65
C PRO A 469 -14.75 2.88 29.84
N THR A 470 -14.81 4.21 29.85
CA THR A 470 -15.64 4.99 30.78
C THR A 470 -17.12 4.95 30.36
N ALA A 471 -18.01 5.45 31.23
CA ALA A 471 -19.41 5.61 30.88
C ALA A 471 -19.60 6.54 29.66
N GLU A 472 -18.78 7.59 29.55
CA GLU A 472 -18.83 8.51 28.42
C GLU A 472 -18.35 7.87 27.11
N HIS A 473 -17.32 7.00 27.16
CA HIS A 473 -16.98 6.17 26.00
C HIS A 473 -18.19 5.35 25.54
N ASN A 474 -18.93 4.70 26.46
CA ASN A 474 -20.11 3.91 26.09
C ASN A 474 -21.20 4.77 25.43
N THR A 475 -21.41 6.01 25.91
CA THR A 475 -22.36 6.96 25.30
C THR A 475 -21.91 7.39 23.92
N LEU A 476 -20.65 7.80 23.77
CA LEU A 476 -20.11 8.30 22.51
C LEU A 476 -20.04 7.21 21.44
N PHE A 477 -19.45 6.06 21.79
CA PHE A 477 -19.16 4.96 20.86
C PHE A 477 -20.39 4.16 20.45
N ALA A 478 -21.56 4.40 21.06
CA ALA A 478 -22.83 3.93 20.53
C ALA A 478 -23.20 4.59 19.18
N ASN A 479 -22.59 5.72 18.82
CA ASN A 479 -22.90 6.49 17.60
C ASN A 479 -21.96 6.10 16.47
N ARG A 480 -22.24 4.97 15.83
CA ARG A 480 -21.41 4.37 14.76
C ARG A 480 -22.17 4.29 13.44
N ASN A 481 -23.05 5.26 13.17
CA ASN A 481 -23.92 5.23 11.99
C ASN A 481 -23.10 5.04 10.72
N GLY A 482 -23.47 4.06 9.90
CA GLY A 482 -22.78 3.74 8.64
C GLY A 482 -21.44 2.99 8.78
N ALA A 483 -20.95 2.71 10.00
CA ALA A 483 -19.76 1.88 10.20
C ALA A 483 -20.15 0.42 10.45
N GLY A 484 -19.51 -0.50 9.73
CA GLY A 484 -19.61 -1.94 9.97
C GLY A 484 -19.00 -2.36 11.31
N ALA A 485 -19.25 -3.60 11.72
CA ALA A 485 -18.77 -4.15 13.00
C ALA A 485 -17.24 -4.07 13.15
N ASN A 486 -16.51 -4.24 12.05
CA ASN A 486 -15.04 -4.23 12.01
C ASN A 486 -14.45 -2.91 11.49
N ASP A 487 -15.29 -1.92 11.15
CA ASP A 487 -14.80 -0.62 10.70
C ASP A 487 -14.42 0.23 11.92
N LEU A 488 -13.38 1.03 11.82
CA LEU A 488 -12.91 1.87 12.93
C LEU A 488 -13.64 3.22 12.90
N VAL A 489 -13.99 3.75 14.08
CA VAL A 489 -14.63 5.07 14.18
C VAL A 489 -13.74 6.04 14.95
N VAL A 490 -13.46 7.18 14.34
CA VAL A 490 -12.67 8.28 14.88
C VAL A 490 -13.61 9.39 15.32
N TYR A 491 -13.65 9.66 16.61
CA TYR A 491 -14.42 10.74 17.19
C TYR A 491 -13.54 11.97 17.39
N VAL A 492 -13.85 13.08 16.71
CA VAL A 492 -13.20 14.37 16.94
C VAL A 492 -13.96 15.11 18.04
N VAL A 493 -13.36 15.17 19.23
CA VAL A 493 -13.93 15.80 20.43
C VAL A 493 -13.22 17.12 20.75
N ARG A 494 -13.79 17.93 21.64
CA ARG A 494 -13.20 19.23 22.01
C ARG A 494 -12.00 19.05 22.93
N SER A 495 -12.11 18.17 23.92
CA SER A 495 -11.03 17.86 24.85
C SER A 495 -11.13 16.43 25.39
N LEU A 496 -10.00 15.91 25.91
CA LEU A 496 -9.95 14.67 26.68
C LEU A 496 -9.66 14.99 28.14
N THR A 497 -10.51 14.49 29.03
CA THR A 497 -10.44 14.72 30.48
C THR A 497 -10.24 13.39 31.21
N ASN A 498 -9.80 13.47 32.47
CA ASN A 498 -10.00 12.40 33.44
C ASN A 498 -10.92 12.95 34.53
N ALA A 499 -11.71 12.11 35.20
CA ALA A 499 -12.77 12.40 36.19
C ALA A 499 -12.62 13.58 37.21
N ALA A 500 -11.53 14.34 37.20
CA ALA A 500 -11.35 15.60 37.93
C ALA A 500 -10.82 16.80 37.10
N MET A 501 -10.12 16.65 35.95
CA MET A 501 -9.46 17.75 35.21
C MET A 501 -9.20 17.46 33.71
N ALA A 502 -8.89 18.50 32.94
CA ALA A 502 -8.35 18.36 31.59
C ALA A 502 -7.00 17.62 31.61
N THR A 503 -6.80 16.68 30.67
CA THR A 503 -5.52 15.99 30.48
C THR A 503 -4.68 16.68 29.40
N ASN A 504 -3.42 16.28 29.27
CA ASN A 504 -2.58 16.63 28.12
C ASN A 504 -2.69 15.61 26.97
N LEU A 505 -3.64 14.67 27.03
CA LEU A 505 -3.83 13.68 25.98
C LEU A 505 -4.44 14.35 24.75
N LEU A 506 -3.91 13.99 23.58
CA LEU A 506 -4.45 14.39 22.28
C LEU A 506 -5.28 13.28 21.63
N GLY A 507 -5.13 12.05 22.10
CA GLY A 507 -5.81 10.87 21.59
C GLY A 507 -6.08 9.85 22.69
N CYS A 508 -7.09 9.04 22.46
CA CYS A 508 -7.37 7.86 23.26
C CYS A 508 -8.00 6.76 22.42
N ALA A 509 -7.33 5.60 22.36
CA ALA A 509 -7.81 4.41 21.65
C ALA A 509 -8.68 3.47 22.49
N THR A 510 -8.99 3.82 23.75
CA THR A 510 -9.93 3.03 24.57
C THR A 510 -11.32 3.05 23.96
N HIS A 511 -11.94 1.88 23.87
CA HIS A 511 -13.26 1.73 23.26
C HIS A 511 -14.04 0.56 23.89
N PRO A 512 -15.39 0.57 23.82
CA PRO A 512 -16.21 -0.57 24.23
C PRO A 512 -15.99 -1.80 23.33
N ALA A 513 -16.23 -3.00 23.88
CA ALA A 513 -16.14 -4.24 23.12
C ALA A 513 -17.02 -4.19 21.85
N ASN A 514 -16.49 -4.68 20.73
CA ASN A 514 -17.13 -4.67 19.40
C ASN A 514 -17.45 -3.27 18.84
N GLN A 515 -16.84 -2.22 19.38
CA GLN A 515 -16.97 -0.85 18.89
C GLN A 515 -15.58 -0.23 18.65
N PRO A 516 -14.73 -0.82 17.77
CA PRO A 516 -13.36 -0.35 17.56
C PRO A 516 -13.32 1.11 17.13
N GLY A 517 -12.53 1.92 17.82
CA GLY A 517 -12.45 3.34 17.54
C GLY A 517 -11.52 4.09 18.47
N VAL A 518 -11.40 5.39 18.21
CA VAL A 518 -10.53 6.31 18.93
C VAL A 518 -11.26 7.64 19.15
N ALA A 519 -10.93 8.35 20.21
CA ALA A 519 -11.27 9.76 20.38
C ALA A 519 -10.01 10.62 20.24
N VAL A 520 -10.07 11.69 19.47
CA VAL A 520 -8.93 12.58 19.21
C VAL A 520 -9.34 14.05 19.33
N VAL A 521 -8.37 14.87 19.71
CA VAL A 521 -8.50 16.34 19.76
C VAL A 521 -7.74 16.93 18.58
N GLN A 522 -8.35 17.91 17.94
CA GLN A 522 -7.72 18.66 16.86
C GLN A 522 -6.37 19.24 17.34
N SER A 523 -5.29 18.87 16.65
CA SER A 523 -3.92 19.29 16.99
C SER A 523 -3.03 19.38 15.74
N ASN A 524 -1.78 19.80 15.93
CA ASN A 524 -0.76 19.78 14.88
C ASN A 524 0.11 18.50 14.89
N ALA A 525 -0.23 17.51 15.72
CA ALA A 525 0.50 16.25 15.80
C ALA A 525 0.22 15.40 14.55
N ARG A 526 1.12 15.47 13.55
CA ARG A 526 0.94 14.90 12.20
C ARG A 526 0.54 13.42 12.16
N TRP A 527 1.05 12.61 13.08
CA TRP A 527 0.84 11.14 13.11
C TRP A 527 -0.09 10.68 14.24
N LEU A 528 -0.81 11.61 14.89
CA LEU A 528 -1.69 11.32 16.01
C LEU A 528 -2.72 10.24 15.67
N LEU A 529 -3.43 10.39 14.55
CA LEU A 529 -4.46 9.43 14.18
C LEU A 529 -3.88 8.06 13.86
N ALA A 530 -2.76 8.00 13.14
CA ALA A 530 -2.07 6.75 12.85
C ALA A 530 -1.62 6.04 14.15
N HIS A 531 -1.16 6.79 15.14
CA HIS A 531 -0.79 6.27 16.46
C HIS A 531 -1.99 5.65 17.18
N GLU A 532 -3.09 6.39 17.32
CA GLU A 532 -4.28 5.91 18.03
C GLU A 532 -4.94 4.74 17.31
N VAL A 533 -5.04 4.80 15.96
CA VAL A 533 -5.56 3.69 15.17
C VAL A 533 -4.63 2.48 15.29
N GLY A 534 -3.31 2.66 15.34
CA GLY A 534 -2.37 1.59 15.60
C GLY A 534 -2.67 0.85 16.91
N HIS A 535 -3.05 1.55 17.98
CA HIS A 535 -3.52 0.92 19.22
C HIS A 535 -4.78 0.06 19.03
N VAL A 536 -5.75 0.53 18.25
CA VAL A 536 -6.94 -0.26 17.90
C VAL A 536 -6.57 -1.51 17.11
N LEU A 537 -5.56 -1.42 16.25
CA LEU A 537 -5.01 -2.55 15.51
C LEU A 537 -4.08 -3.46 16.33
N GLY A 538 -3.96 -3.21 17.64
CA GLY A 538 -3.25 -4.07 18.59
C GLY A 538 -1.84 -3.63 18.94
N LEU A 539 -1.34 -2.54 18.33
CA LEU A 539 -0.03 -2.00 18.65
C LEU A 539 0.02 -1.47 20.09
N ARG A 540 1.19 -1.57 20.70
CA ARG A 540 1.44 -1.14 22.08
C ARG A 540 2.65 -0.24 22.11
N HIS A 541 2.69 0.67 23.08
CA HIS A 541 3.94 1.34 23.42
C HIS A 541 4.98 0.27 23.77
N TRP A 542 6.22 0.52 23.36
CA TRP A 542 7.33 -0.36 23.64
C TRP A 542 7.52 -0.49 25.15
N ALA A 543 7.77 -1.70 25.68
CA ALA A 543 7.81 -1.94 27.13
C ALA A 543 8.97 -1.22 27.86
N ASN A 544 10.04 -0.90 27.13
CA ASN A 544 11.18 -0.11 27.59
C ASN A 544 11.62 0.86 26.48
N PRO A 545 10.81 1.86 26.11
CA PRO A 545 11.26 2.83 25.12
C PRO A 545 12.32 3.69 25.82
N PRO A 546 13.54 3.83 25.26
CA PRO A 546 14.35 4.98 25.60
C PRO A 546 13.45 6.21 25.49
N ALA A 547 13.51 7.14 26.45
CA ALA A 547 12.77 8.42 26.38
C ALA A 547 13.05 9.20 25.08
N THR A 548 14.07 8.78 24.34
CA THR A 548 14.56 9.31 23.06
C THR A 548 14.15 8.50 21.82
N ASN A 549 13.37 7.42 21.94
CA ASN A 549 13.05 6.54 20.82
C ASN A 549 11.85 7.04 20.00
N SER A 550 11.85 8.33 19.69
CA SER A 550 10.77 9.04 19.02
C SER A 550 10.67 8.75 17.52
N ARG A 551 11.53 7.89 16.97
CA ARG A 551 11.40 7.46 15.58
C ARG A 551 10.21 6.54 15.33
N PHE A 552 9.79 5.74 16.31
CA PHE A 552 8.74 4.73 16.11
C PHE A 552 7.34 5.32 16.25
N LEU A 553 6.38 4.82 15.47
CA LEU A 553 4.99 5.25 15.51
C LEU A 553 4.42 5.17 16.93
N MET A 554 4.68 4.07 17.64
CA MET A 554 4.22 3.81 19.01
C MET A 554 5.02 4.53 20.11
N PHE A 555 5.73 5.60 19.79
CA PHE A 555 6.30 6.51 20.78
C PHE A 555 5.18 7.20 21.57
N PRO A 556 5.17 7.17 22.93
CA PRO A 556 4.05 7.64 23.74
C PRO A 556 3.77 9.15 23.68
N ASN A 557 4.63 9.94 23.04
CA ASN A 557 4.44 11.37 22.86
C ASN A 557 4.37 11.72 21.37
N VAL A 558 3.78 12.87 21.03
CA VAL A 558 3.60 13.31 19.64
C VAL A 558 4.84 13.94 18.97
N GLY A 559 6.03 13.69 19.52
CA GLY A 559 7.29 14.32 19.14
C GLY A 559 8.16 13.46 18.22
N TRP A 560 7.58 12.88 17.16
CA TRP A 560 8.31 11.97 16.28
C TRP A 560 9.49 12.64 15.58
N THR A 561 10.64 11.97 15.55
CA THR A 561 11.88 12.50 14.94
C THR A 561 12.04 12.10 13.50
N ASP A 562 11.58 10.91 13.14
CA ASP A 562 11.59 10.39 11.78
C ASP A 562 10.28 10.80 11.09
N ALA A 563 10.38 11.19 9.81
CA ALA A 563 9.25 11.67 9.02
C ALA A 563 9.20 10.91 7.68
N PRO A 564 8.41 9.83 7.59
CA PRO A 564 7.41 9.35 8.56
C PRO A 564 8.04 8.58 9.73
N PRO A 565 7.31 8.36 10.84
CA PRO A 565 7.78 7.49 11.91
C PRO A 565 7.84 6.04 11.43
N ASP A 566 8.79 5.29 12.00
CA ASP A 566 9.02 3.88 11.73
C ASP A 566 7.84 3.03 12.22
N VAL A 567 7.38 2.11 11.36
CA VAL A 567 6.54 0.97 11.73
C VAL A 567 7.36 -0.29 11.47
N VAL A 568 7.76 -0.98 12.55
CA VAL A 568 8.61 -2.18 12.42
C VAL A 568 7.80 -3.39 11.99
N GLN A 569 8.43 -4.40 11.41
CA GLN A 569 7.71 -5.57 10.90
C GLN A 569 6.89 -6.31 11.95
N SER A 570 7.30 -6.31 13.23
CA SER A 570 6.47 -6.89 14.31
C SER A 570 5.19 -6.11 14.54
N GLU A 571 5.21 -4.78 14.35
CA GLU A 571 4.02 -3.93 14.38
C GLU A 571 3.18 -4.18 13.12
N VAL A 572 3.79 -4.26 11.93
CA VAL A 572 3.11 -4.64 10.69
C VAL A 572 2.38 -5.99 10.84
N ALA A 573 3.06 -6.98 11.40
CA ALA A 573 2.50 -8.29 11.68
C ALA A 573 1.32 -8.23 12.65
N THR A 574 1.43 -7.41 13.71
CA THR A 574 0.35 -7.19 14.68
C THR A 574 -0.86 -6.53 14.00
N MET A 575 -0.63 -5.51 13.16
CA MET A 575 -1.70 -4.84 12.42
C MET A 575 -2.38 -5.80 11.43
N ALA A 576 -1.62 -6.59 10.68
CA ALA A 576 -2.15 -7.57 9.73
C ALA A 576 -2.96 -8.70 10.42
N ALA A 577 -2.57 -9.07 11.64
CA ALA A 577 -3.26 -10.08 12.45
C ALA A 577 -4.47 -9.52 13.23
N SER A 578 -4.70 -8.20 13.21
CA SER A 578 -5.82 -7.59 13.90
C SER A 578 -7.16 -8.09 13.36
N ALA A 579 -8.13 -8.31 14.24
CA ALA A 579 -9.50 -8.68 13.85
C ALA A 579 -10.23 -7.59 13.03
N PHE A 580 -9.69 -6.37 13.01
CA PHE A 580 -10.24 -5.23 12.27
C PHE A 580 -9.56 -5.00 10.91
N THR A 581 -8.45 -5.70 10.67
CA THR A 581 -7.74 -5.68 9.39
C THR A 581 -8.28 -6.81 8.53
N ARG A 582 -8.81 -6.47 7.35
CA ARG A 582 -9.43 -7.41 6.42
C ARG A 582 -8.52 -7.66 5.24
N PRO A 583 -8.50 -8.88 4.68
CA PRO A 583 -7.76 -9.14 3.47
C PRO A 583 -8.44 -8.50 2.25
N PHE A 584 -7.66 -8.19 1.22
CA PHE A 584 -8.20 -7.86 -0.10
C PHE A 584 -8.83 -9.07 -0.76
#